data_AF-A0A7S1H1D0-F1
#
_entry.id   AF-A0A7S1H1D0-F1
#
_cell.length_a   1.000
_cell.length_b   1.000
_cell.length_c   1.000
_cell.angle_alpha   90.00
_cell.angle_beta   90.00
_cell.angle_gamma   90.00
#
_symmetry.space_group_name_H-M   'P 1'
#
loop_
_entity.id
_entity.type
_entity.pdbx_description
1 polymer ?
#
loop_
_entity_poly.entity_id
_entity_poly.type
_entity_poly.pdbx_seq_one_letter_code
_entity_poly.pdbx_strand_id
1 'polypeptide(L)'
;AFLDSYKSPLSLIFIDDIERIIDYVPIGPRFSNTVLQTLLVLLKKIPPDDDRKLLVIGTTSCPELLGDLGITQAFAVSQEIPALELPEQIAEVLHVSSGMPKEEAMEIGRSITHPIGIKELLMVLEMASH
;
A
#
# COMPACT_ATOMS: atom_id res chain seq x y z
N ALA A 1 13.13 -15.13 -3.96
CA ALA A 1 12.89 -13.92 -3.12
C ALA A 1 13.48 -14.07 -1.72
N PHE A 2 12.79 -14.66 -0.73
CA PHE A 2 13.32 -14.76 0.65
C PHE A 2 14.68 -15.48 0.73
N LEU A 3 14.82 -16.65 0.10
CA LEU A 3 16.10 -17.38 0.05
C LEU A 3 17.23 -16.58 -0.61
N ASP A 4 16.91 -15.72 -1.59
CA ASP A 4 17.91 -14.89 -2.27
C ASP A 4 18.27 -13.66 -1.44
N SER A 5 17.30 -13.10 -0.71
CA SER A 5 17.52 -11.99 0.20
C SER A 5 18.53 -12.32 1.30
N TYR A 6 18.59 -13.59 1.71
CA TYR A 6 19.58 -14.04 2.66
C TYR A 6 20.99 -14.08 2.09
N LYS A 7 21.24 -13.89 0.79
CA LYS A 7 22.61 -13.88 0.23
C LYS A 7 23.29 -12.51 0.32
N SER A 8 22.53 -11.46 0.62
CA SER A 8 23.03 -10.08 0.74
C SER A 8 23.10 -9.64 2.22
N PRO A 9 24.10 -8.83 2.62
CA PRO A 9 24.14 -8.22 3.96
C PRO A 9 22.92 -7.34 4.25
N LEU A 10 22.40 -6.65 3.23
CA LEU A 10 21.22 -5.79 3.32
C LEU A 10 20.25 -6.15 2.20
N SER A 11 19.00 -6.43 2.56
CA SER A 11 17.96 -6.79 1.61
C SER A 11 16.64 -6.12 1.94
N LEU A 12 15.89 -5.77 0.89
CA LEU A 12 14.51 -5.32 0.99
C LEU A 12 13.64 -6.22 0.12
N ILE A 13 12.51 -6.67 0.67
CA ILE A 13 11.45 -7.35 -0.07
C ILE A 13 10.21 -6.46 -0.02
N PHE A 14 9.66 -6.16 -1.19
CA PHE A 14 8.40 -5.46 -1.33
C PHE A 14 7.32 -6.47 -1.75
N ILE A 15 6.25 -6.56 -0.97
CA ILE A 15 5.13 -7.47 -1.16
C ILE A 15 3.90 -6.61 -1.45
N ASP A 16 3.54 -6.51 -2.72
CA ASP A 16 2.41 -5.67 -3.15
C ASP A 16 1.09 -6.46 -3.15
N ASP A 17 -0.02 -5.81 -2.79
CA ASP A 17 -1.38 -6.37 -2.75
C ASP A 17 -1.42 -7.76 -2.09
N ILE A 18 -1.11 -7.84 -0.78
CA ILE A 18 -1.02 -9.12 -0.06
C ILE A 18 -2.29 -9.98 -0.22
N GLU A 19 -3.47 -9.38 -0.23
CA GLU A 19 -4.74 -10.05 -0.48
C GLU A 19 -4.77 -10.82 -1.81
N ARG A 20 -4.10 -10.32 -2.85
CA ARG A 20 -3.99 -11.03 -4.14
C ARG A 20 -3.04 -12.20 -4.05
N ILE A 21 -1.96 -12.07 -3.29
CA ILE A 21 -0.99 -13.17 -3.09
C ILE A 21 -1.65 -14.36 -2.40
N ILE A 22 -2.53 -14.11 -1.43
CA ILE A 22 -3.29 -15.16 -0.76
C ILE A 22 -4.56 -15.58 -1.52
N ASP A 23 -4.73 -15.18 -2.79
CA ASP A 23 -5.91 -15.48 -3.61
C ASP A 23 -7.24 -15.11 -2.92
N TYR A 24 -7.28 -13.99 -2.21
CA TYR A 24 -8.47 -13.58 -1.48
C TYR A 24 -9.62 -13.19 -2.43
N VAL A 25 -10.81 -13.73 -2.14
CA VAL A 25 -12.07 -13.36 -2.79
C VAL A 25 -13.10 -13.00 -1.72
N PRO A 26 -13.69 -11.78 -1.74
CA PRO A 26 -14.60 -11.32 -0.68
C PRO A 26 -15.96 -12.04 -0.69
N ILE A 27 -16.43 -12.51 -1.86
CA ILE A 27 -17.73 -13.21 -1.96
C ILE A 27 -17.56 -14.67 -1.55
N GLY A 28 -18.15 -15.02 -0.41
CA GLY A 28 -17.97 -16.32 0.23
C GLY A 28 -16.50 -16.47 0.61
N PRO A 29 -16.05 -15.74 1.66
CA PRO A 29 -14.64 -15.39 1.88
C PRO A 29 -13.74 -16.61 1.73
N ARG A 30 -12.90 -16.56 0.70
CA ARG A 30 -11.97 -17.63 0.33
C ARG A 30 -10.59 -17.05 0.17
N PHE A 31 -9.59 -17.84 0.52
CA PHE A 31 -8.18 -17.53 0.34
C PHE A 31 -7.39 -18.84 0.31
N SER A 32 -6.19 -18.80 -0.25
CA SER A 32 -5.24 -19.90 -0.25
C SER A 32 -4.56 -20.00 1.11
N ASN A 33 -5.10 -20.87 1.99
CA ASN A 33 -4.52 -21.08 3.32
C ASN A 33 -3.06 -21.56 3.26
N THR A 34 -2.70 -22.38 2.27
CA THR A 34 -1.31 -22.82 2.08
C THR A 34 -0.38 -21.64 1.83
N VAL A 35 -0.79 -20.67 1.00
CA VAL A 35 0.01 -19.48 0.73
C VAL A 35 0.06 -18.57 1.97
N LEU A 36 -1.08 -18.37 2.64
CA LEU A 36 -1.15 -17.62 3.90
C LEU A 36 -0.16 -18.17 4.95
N GLN A 37 -0.22 -19.46 5.23
CA GLN A 37 0.66 -20.09 6.24
C GLN A 37 2.14 -19.99 5.83
N THR A 38 2.43 -20.17 4.54
CA THR A 38 3.80 -20.01 4.02
C THR A 38 4.29 -18.58 4.22
N LEU A 39 3.45 -17.58 3.91
CA LEU A 39 3.77 -16.17 4.07
C LEU A 39 4.02 -15.82 5.55
N LEU A 40 3.16 -16.28 6.47
CA LEU A 40 3.33 -16.06 7.91
C LEU A 40 4.65 -16.63 8.44
N VAL A 41 5.05 -17.82 7.97
CA VAL A 41 6.35 -18.41 8.32
C VAL A 41 7.51 -17.58 7.79
N LEU A 42 7.42 -17.12 6.53
CA LEU A 42 8.48 -16.33 5.90
C LEU A 42 8.64 -14.95 6.55
N LEU A 43 7.54 -14.26 6.86
CA LEU A 43 7.54 -12.94 7.50
C LEU A 43 8.18 -12.97 8.90
N LYS A 44 8.00 -14.07 9.64
CA LYS A 44 8.58 -14.25 10.98
C LYS A 44 10.00 -14.80 10.98
N LYS A 45 10.53 -15.20 9.82
CA LYS A 45 11.84 -15.84 9.72
C LYS A 45 12.96 -14.81 9.76
N ILE A 46 13.72 -14.85 10.85
CA ILE A 46 14.94 -14.05 11.02
C ILE A 46 16.01 -14.57 10.03
N PRO A 47 16.78 -13.68 9.36
CA PRO A 47 17.93 -14.08 8.57
C PRO A 47 18.89 -14.98 9.38
N PRO A 48 19.49 -16.01 8.76
CA PRO A 48 20.27 -17.03 9.48
C PRO A 48 21.60 -16.52 10.06
N ASP A 49 22.13 -15.39 9.57
CA ASP A 49 23.39 -14.82 10.01
C ASP A 49 23.15 -13.45 10.65
N ASP A 50 23.77 -13.17 11.80
CA ASP A 50 23.56 -11.95 12.57
C ASP A 50 23.96 -10.67 11.82
N ASP A 51 24.84 -10.78 10.81
CA ASP A 51 25.29 -9.67 9.96
C ASP A 51 24.33 -9.35 8.80
N ARG A 52 23.20 -10.06 8.67
CA ARG A 52 22.24 -9.88 7.57
C ARG A 52 20.97 -9.20 8.04
N LYS A 53 20.58 -8.12 7.36
CA LYS A 53 19.36 -7.38 7.65
C LYS A 53 18.38 -7.51 6.50
N LEU A 54 17.13 -7.82 6.85
CA LEU A 54 16.02 -7.92 5.92
C LEU A 54 14.91 -6.95 6.36
N LEU A 55 14.54 -6.04 5.47
CA LEU A 55 13.33 -5.22 5.60
C LEU A 55 12.25 -5.78 4.67
N VAL A 56 11.07 -6.06 5.20
CA VAL A 56 9.91 -6.45 4.40
C VAL A 56 8.87 -5.34 4.48
N ILE A 57 8.44 -4.85 3.32
CA ILE A 57 7.35 -3.88 3.20
C ILE A 57 6.20 -4.58 2.49
N GLY A 58 5.02 -4.52 3.10
CA GLY A 58 3.78 -5.07 2.55
C GLY A 58 2.76 -3.96 2.28
N THR A 59 2.01 -4.06 1.19
CA THR A 59 0.84 -3.22 0.93
C THR A 59 -0.44 -4.04 0.99
N THR A 60 -1.53 -3.39 1.40
CA THR A 60 -2.87 -3.96 1.37
C THR A 60 -3.91 -2.86 1.24
N SER A 61 -5.01 -3.16 0.56
CA SER A 61 -6.21 -2.34 0.54
C SER A 61 -7.28 -2.85 1.52
N CYS A 62 -7.02 -3.94 2.25
CA CYS A 62 -7.96 -4.55 3.21
C CYS A 62 -7.28 -4.89 4.56
N PRO A 63 -6.84 -3.86 5.32
CA PRO A 63 -6.09 -4.06 6.57
C PRO A 63 -6.86 -4.83 7.65
N GLU A 64 -8.18 -4.64 7.75
CA GLU A 64 -9.03 -5.35 8.72
C GLU A 64 -9.02 -6.86 8.47
N LEU A 65 -9.19 -7.28 7.20
CA LEU A 65 -9.11 -8.69 6.80
C LEU A 65 -7.75 -9.28 7.13
N LEU A 66 -6.65 -8.60 6.78
CA LEU A 66 -5.30 -9.09 7.10
C LEU A 66 -5.08 -9.17 8.61
N GLY A 67 -5.76 -8.33 9.39
CA GLY A 67 -5.83 -8.40 10.85
C GLY A 67 -6.46 -9.69 11.33
N ASP A 68 -7.64 -10.03 10.80
CA ASP A 68 -8.36 -11.26 11.12
C ASP A 68 -7.58 -12.53 10.73
N LEU A 69 -6.81 -12.46 9.63
CA LEU A 69 -5.96 -13.55 9.14
C LEU A 69 -4.63 -13.69 9.87
N GLY A 70 -4.34 -12.81 10.83
CA GLY A 70 -3.11 -12.88 11.61
C GLY A 70 -1.85 -12.35 10.90
N ILE A 71 -2.00 -11.70 9.74
CA ILE A 71 -0.88 -11.20 8.93
C ILE A 71 -0.32 -9.91 9.52
N THR A 72 -1.16 -8.99 9.99
CA THR A 72 -0.68 -7.69 10.49
C THR A 72 0.26 -7.85 11.68
N GLN A 73 0.05 -8.85 12.54
CA GLN A 73 0.91 -9.15 13.70
C GLN A 73 2.25 -9.78 13.29
N ALA A 74 2.43 -10.18 12.02
CA ALA A 74 3.73 -10.59 11.48
C ALA A 74 4.59 -9.40 11.05
N PHE A 75 4.01 -8.20 10.94
CA PHE A 75 4.75 -6.97 10.67
C PHE A 75 5.04 -6.21 11.96
N ALA A 76 6.22 -5.58 12.04
CA ALA A 76 6.63 -4.81 13.21
C ALA A 76 5.89 -3.47 13.33
N VAL A 77 5.53 -2.87 12.19
CA VAL A 77 4.87 -1.57 12.09
C VAL A 77 3.80 -1.64 11.01
N SER A 78 2.65 -1.04 11.26
CA SER A 78 1.61 -0.79 10.27
C SER A 78 1.41 0.72 10.14
N GLN A 79 1.42 1.22 8.91
CA GLN A 79 1.21 2.62 8.61
C GLN A 79 -0.01 2.75 7.69
N GLU A 80 -1.01 3.51 8.14
CA GLU A 80 -2.16 3.86 7.33
C GLU A 80 -1.80 4.97 6.35
N ILE A 81 -2.24 4.84 5.10
CA ILE A 81 -2.09 5.84 4.05
C ILE A 81 -3.49 6.39 3.75
N PRO A 82 -3.89 7.53 4.35
CA PRO A 82 -5.21 8.08 4.15
C PRO A 82 -5.37 8.66 2.73
N ALA A 83 -6.62 8.73 2.28
CA ALA A 83 -6.97 9.49 1.10
C ALA A 83 -6.80 11.01 1.34
N LEU A 84 -6.80 11.80 0.26
CA LEU A 84 -6.79 13.26 0.36
C LEU A 84 -8.18 13.72 0.82
N GLU A 85 -8.24 14.45 1.93
CA GLU A 85 -9.50 14.94 2.50
C GLU A 85 -9.58 16.46 2.49
N LEU A 86 -8.44 17.14 2.69
CA LEU A 86 -8.40 18.58 2.80
C LEU A 86 -8.23 19.21 1.41
N PRO A 87 -8.97 20.30 1.11
CA PRO A 87 -8.83 21.04 -0.14
C PRO A 87 -7.37 21.44 -0.44
N GLU A 88 -6.60 21.77 0.59
CA GLU A 88 -5.18 22.15 0.48
C GLU A 88 -4.31 20.99 -0.01
N GLN A 89 -4.61 19.75 0.43
CA GLN A 89 -3.89 18.56 -0.01
C GLN A 89 -4.17 18.28 -1.49
N ILE A 90 -5.44 18.38 -1.89
CA ILE A 90 -5.87 18.17 -3.28
C ILE A 90 -5.25 19.24 -4.19
N ALA A 91 -5.32 20.51 -3.76
CA ALA A 91 -4.77 21.62 -4.51
C ALA A 91 -3.26 21.49 -4.71
N GLU A 92 -2.52 21.07 -3.68
CA GLU A 92 -1.08 20.85 -3.79
C GLU A 92 -0.76 19.71 -4.77
N VAL A 93 -1.52 18.61 -4.75
CA VAL A 93 -1.35 17.54 -5.74
C VAL A 93 -1.61 18.03 -7.15
N LEU A 94 -2.71 18.75 -7.40
CA LEU A 94 -3.04 19.31 -8.71
C LEU A 94 -1.97 20.30 -9.20
N HIS A 95 -1.51 21.18 -8.30
CA HIS A 95 -0.46 22.15 -8.60
C HIS A 95 0.84 21.46 -9.01
N VAL A 96 1.29 20.47 -8.24
CA VAL A 96 2.53 19.74 -8.50
C VAL A 96 2.42 18.85 -9.74
N SER A 97 1.27 18.23 -9.99
CA SER A 97 1.10 17.26 -11.08
C SER A 97 0.85 17.91 -12.45
N SER A 98 0.19 19.07 -12.49
CA SER A 98 -0.21 19.74 -13.76
C SER A 98 0.35 21.14 -13.94
N GLY A 99 0.95 21.74 -12.92
CA GLY A 99 1.33 23.15 -12.94
C GLY A 99 0.15 24.12 -12.80
N MET A 100 -1.05 23.61 -12.46
CA MET A 100 -2.24 24.43 -12.25
C MET A 100 -1.98 25.54 -11.21
N PRO A 101 -2.39 26.79 -11.45
CA PRO A 101 -2.29 27.87 -10.46
C PRO A 101 -2.94 27.49 -9.13
N LYS A 102 -2.32 27.87 -8.01
CA LYS A 102 -2.79 27.45 -6.68
C LYS A 102 -4.22 27.91 -6.38
N GLU A 103 -4.60 29.09 -6.85
CA GLU A 103 -5.95 29.63 -6.68
C GLU A 103 -7.00 28.73 -7.37
N GLU A 104 -6.75 28.34 -8.63
CA GLU A 104 -7.63 27.44 -9.40
C GLU A 104 -7.68 26.04 -8.78
N ALA A 105 -6.51 25.50 -8.40
CA ALA A 105 -6.41 24.20 -7.74
C ALA A 105 -7.17 24.16 -6.41
N MET A 106 -7.16 25.26 -5.65
CA MET A 106 -7.92 25.39 -4.40
C MET A 106 -9.43 25.43 -4.64
N GLU A 107 -9.92 26.04 -5.72
CA GLU A 107 -11.34 26.02 -6.07
C GLU A 107 -11.82 24.61 -6.41
N ILE A 108 -11.00 23.85 -7.16
CA ILE A 108 -11.27 22.43 -7.43
C ILE A 108 -11.22 21.61 -6.15
N GLY A 109 -10.19 21.81 -5.31
CA GLY A 109 -10.05 21.14 -4.03
C GLY A 109 -11.25 21.34 -3.11
N ARG A 110 -11.84 22.55 -3.08
CA ARG A 110 -13.08 22.83 -2.31
C ARG A 110 -14.33 22.18 -2.88
N SER A 111 -14.33 21.86 -4.17
CA SER A 111 -15.46 21.24 -4.87
C SER A 111 -15.51 19.71 -4.67
N ILE A 112 -14.38 19.10 -4.34
CA ILE A 112 -14.28 17.68 -4.01
C ILE A 112 -14.69 17.49 -2.53
N THR A 113 -15.85 16.87 -2.33
CA THR A 113 -16.51 16.73 -1.02
C THR A 113 -16.29 15.38 -0.35
N HIS A 114 -15.66 14.44 -1.04
CA HIS A 114 -15.40 13.09 -0.56
C HIS A 114 -13.89 12.81 -0.64
N PRO A 115 -13.33 12.02 0.30
CA PRO A 115 -11.93 11.65 0.24
C PRO A 115 -11.58 10.98 -1.09
N ILE A 116 -10.47 11.37 -1.70
CA ILE A 116 -10.03 10.86 -3.00
C ILE A 116 -8.59 10.35 -2.93
N GLY A 117 -8.34 9.20 -3.54
CA GLY A 117 -6.98 8.67 -3.67
C GLY A 117 -6.18 9.48 -4.70
N ILE A 118 -4.87 9.68 -4.46
CA ILE A 118 -3.99 10.40 -5.39
C ILE A 118 -4.08 9.83 -6.81
N LYS A 119 -4.07 8.50 -6.95
CA LYS A 119 -4.15 7.83 -8.26
C LYS A 119 -5.46 8.17 -9.01
N GLU A 120 -6.58 8.19 -8.30
CA GLU A 120 -7.88 8.52 -8.87
C GLU A 120 -7.94 9.99 -9.30
N LEU A 121 -7.44 10.89 -8.45
CA LEU A 121 -7.35 12.32 -8.76
C LEU A 121 -6.52 12.58 -10.04
N LEU A 122 -5.35 11.94 -10.14
CA LEU A 122 -4.49 12.06 -11.33
C LEU A 122 -5.14 11.50 -12.59
N MET A 123 -5.88 10.39 -12.48
CA MET A 123 -6.62 9.81 -13.59
C MET A 123 -7.72 10.76 -14.09
N VAL A 124 -8.50 11.36 -13.20
CA VAL A 124 -9.54 12.34 -13.57
C VAL A 124 -8.92 13.57 -14.24
N LEU A 125 -7.80 14.06 -13.72
CA LEU A 125 -7.05 15.18 -14.30
C LEU A 125 -6.57 14.88 -15.74
N GLU A 126 -6.05 13.67 -15.97
CA GLU A 126 -5.62 13.22 -17.30
C GLU A 126 -6.81 13.15 -18.28
N MET A 127 -7.96 12.63 -17.82
CA MET A 127 -9.18 12.57 -18.63
C MET A 127 -9.76 13.96 -18.97
N ALA A 128 -9.64 14.93 -18.06
CA ALA A 128 -10.11 16.30 -18.27
C ALA A 128 -9.19 17.13 -19.18
N SER A 129 -7.96 16.68 -19.40
CA SER A 129 -6.98 17.34 -20.28
C SER A 129 -7.16 16.98 -21.77
N HIS A 130 -8.11 16.09 -22.08
CA HIS A 130 -8.49 15.65 -23.42
C HIS A 130 -9.87 16.18 -23.81
#